data_AF-A0A151T4F0-F1
#
_entry.id   AF-A0A151T4F0-F1
#
_cell.length_a   1.000
_cell.length_b   1.000
_cell.length_c   1.000
_cell.angle_alpha   90.00
_cell.angle_beta   90.00
_cell.angle_gamma   90.00
#
_symmetry.space_group_name_H-M   'P 1'
#
loop_
_entity.id
_entity.type
_entity.pdbx_description
1 polymer ?
#
loop_
_entity_poly.entity_id
_entity_poly.type
_entity_poly.pdbx_seq_one_letter_code
_entity_poly.pdbx_strand_id
1 'polypeptide(L)'
;MKDGWGLATDGKVLFGSDGSSTLYQIDPQTFKAISNQVVYYKGHQVYNLNELEYINGEIWANVLPTDCIVRISPNDGSVLGWILLQNLREELMEAGMISDNNVLNGIAWDGEQKRIFVTGKLWPKLYEIKVSPIKKPIEEGIIEQLCLHGLTQPKEKVVNLGRKLRA
;
A
#
# COMPACT_ATOMS: atom_id res chain seq x y z
N MET A 1 -11.30 -12.84 -10.12
CA MET A 1 -11.14 -12.42 -8.71
C MET A 1 -11.37 -13.65 -7.85
N LYS A 2 -10.41 -13.99 -6.99
CA LYS A 2 -10.44 -15.21 -6.15
C LYS A 2 -10.97 -14.95 -4.73
N ASP A 3 -10.92 -13.70 -4.29
CA ASP A 3 -11.41 -13.20 -3.00
C ASP A 3 -11.93 -11.75 -3.19
N GLY A 4 -12.41 -11.06 -2.16
CA GLY A 4 -12.85 -9.66 -2.25
C GLY A 4 -12.26 -8.81 -1.14
N TRP A 5 -11.33 -7.91 -1.48
CA TRP A 5 -10.58 -7.11 -0.50
C TRP A 5 -10.96 -5.63 -0.56
N GLY A 6 -10.63 -4.94 -1.65
CA GLY A 6 -10.93 -3.53 -1.86
C GLY A 6 -11.74 -3.27 -3.13
N LEU A 7 -12.51 -2.18 -3.10
CA LEU A 7 -13.28 -1.68 -4.24
C LEU A 7 -13.13 -0.17 -4.34
N ALA A 8 -13.01 0.33 -5.57
CA ALA A 8 -13.05 1.76 -5.88
C ALA A 8 -13.85 2.00 -7.18
N THR A 9 -14.13 3.25 -7.54
CA THR A 9 -14.81 3.57 -8.80
C THR A 9 -14.39 4.92 -9.34
N ASP A 10 -14.30 5.03 -10.67
CA ASP A 10 -14.20 6.29 -11.39
C ASP A 10 -15.59 6.90 -11.72
N GLY A 11 -16.66 6.29 -11.19
CA GLY A 11 -18.05 6.63 -11.50
C GLY A 11 -18.62 5.92 -12.73
N LYS A 12 -17.80 5.14 -13.47
CA LYS A 12 -18.22 4.39 -14.67
C LYS A 12 -18.04 2.88 -14.51
N VAL A 13 -16.90 2.46 -13.97
CA VAL A 13 -16.58 1.06 -13.69
C VAL A 13 -16.23 0.88 -12.22
N LEU A 14 -16.32 -0.36 -11.74
CA LEU A 14 -15.77 -0.73 -10.44
C LEU A 14 -14.33 -1.22 -10.65
N PHE A 15 -13.44 -0.84 -9.74
CA PHE A 15 -12.11 -1.43 -9.62
C PHE A 15 -12.10 -2.35 -8.41
N GLY A 16 -11.44 -3.51 -8.50
CA GLY A 16 -11.40 -4.48 -7.42
C GLY A 16 -10.02 -5.08 -7.19
N SER A 17 -9.76 -5.45 -5.93
CA SER A 17 -8.58 -6.20 -5.50
C SER A 17 -8.99 -7.45 -4.72
N ASP A 18 -8.11 -8.44 -4.69
CA ASP A 18 -8.33 -9.72 -3.99
C ASP A 18 -7.12 -10.20 -3.20
N GLY A 19 -6.22 -9.28 -2.81
CA GLY A 19 -4.97 -9.59 -2.13
C GLY A 19 -3.88 -10.16 -3.05
N SER A 20 -4.19 -10.50 -4.31
CA SER A 20 -3.16 -10.73 -5.32
C SER A 20 -2.54 -9.40 -5.80
N SER A 21 -1.65 -9.51 -6.78
CA SER A 21 -1.10 -8.37 -7.54
C SER A 21 -2.00 -7.90 -8.67
N THR A 22 -3.20 -8.47 -8.80
CA THR A 22 -4.12 -8.19 -9.90
C THR A 22 -5.10 -7.09 -9.50
N LEU A 23 -5.18 -6.03 -10.30
CA LEU A 23 -6.27 -5.06 -10.26
C LEU A 23 -7.31 -5.42 -11.32
N TYR A 24 -8.56 -5.53 -10.91
CA TYR A 24 -9.69 -5.87 -11.77
C TYR A 24 -10.46 -4.62 -12.16
N GLN A 25 -10.92 -4.53 -13.41
CA GLN A 25 -12.04 -3.67 -13.79
C GLN A 25 -13.30 -4.51 -13.90
N ILE A 26 -14.39 -4.05 -13.32
CA ILE A 26 -15.62 -4.80 -13.10
C ILE A 26 -16.79 -3.98 -13.63
N ASP A 27 -17.66 -4.63 -14.39
CA ASP A 27 -18.90 -4.04 -14.89
C ASP A 27 -19.87 -3.82 -13.72
N PRO A 28 -20.35 -2.59 -13.46
CA PRO A 28 -21.21 -2.32 -12.30
C PRO A 28 -22.62 -2.89 -12.42
N GLN A 29 -23.07 -3.26 -13.63
CA GLN A 29 -24.40 -3.84 -13.86
C GLN A 29 -24.36 -5.36 -13.73
N THR A 30 -23.30 -6.00 -14.23
CA THR A 30 -23.20 -7.47 -14.27
C THR A 30 -22.31 -8.04 -13.18
N PHE A 31 -21.50 -7.21 -12.52
CA PHE A 31 -20.47 -7.58 -11.55
C PHE A 31 -19.41 -8.56 -12.09
N LYS A 32 -19.30 -8.65 -13.42
CA LYS A 32 -18.28 -9.47 -14.09
C LYS A 32 -17.02 -8.65 -14.32
N ALA A 33 -15.85 -9.27 -14.16
CA ALA A 33 -14.59 -8.66 -14.56
C ALA A 33 -14.58 -8.43 -16.08
N ILE A 34 -14.40 -7.17 -16.48
CA ILE A 34 -14.25 -6.74 -17.88
C ILE A 34 -12.80 -6.93 -18.31
N SER A 35 -11.87 -6.54 -17.44
CA SER A 35 -10.43 -6.67 -17.67
C SER A 35 -9.71 -6.86 -16.33
N ASN A 36 -8.44 -7.25 -16.42
CA ASN A 36 -7.57 -7.32 -15.27
C ASN A 36 -6.13 -7.03 -15.70
N GLN A 37 -5.35 -6.48 -14.78
CA GLN A 37 -3.96 -6.12 -15.00
C GLN A 37 -3.15 -6.46 -13.75
N VAL A 38 -1.94 -6.97 -13.96
CA VAL A 38 -1.01 -7.28 -12.87
C VAL A 38 -0.16 -6.05 -12.61
N VAL A 39 -0.10 -5.61 -11.36
CA VAL A 39 0.65 -4.44 -10.93
C VAL A 39 2.11 -4.82 -10.69
N TYR A 40 3.02 -4.12 -11.36
CA TYR A 40 4.47 -4.34 -11.27
C TYR A 40 5.20 -3.08 -10.82
N TYR A 41 6.19 -3.25 -9.94
CA TYR A 41 7.20 -2.26 -9.61
C TYR A 41 8.59 -2.85 -9.85
N LYS A 42 9.34 -2.25 -10.79
CA LYS A 42 10.71 -2.68 -11.17
C LYS A 42 10.86 -4.19 -11.39
N GLY A 43 9.90 -4.80 -12.09
CA GLY A 43 9.92 -6.24 -12.38
C GLY A 43 9.38 -7.14 -11.27
N HIS A 44 9.04 -6.59 -10.10
CA HIS A 44 8.39 -7.32 -9.01
C HIS A 44 6.88 -7.09 -9.03
N GLN A 45 6.10 -8.15 -8.85
CA GLN A 45 4.67 -8.02 -8.64
C GLN A 45 4.38 -7.38 -7.28
N VAL A 46 3.42 -6.46 -7.24
CA VAL A 46 2.97 -5.81 -6.00
C VAL A 46 1.80 -6.60 -5.45
N TYR A 47 2.06 -7.59 -4.60
CA TYR A 47 1.02 -8.40 -3.95
C TYR A 47 0.34 -7.65 -2.80
N ASN A 48 -0.74 -8.24 -2.27
CA ASN A 48 -1.49 -7.76 -1.10
C ASN A 48 -2.13 -6.38 -1.31
N LEU A 49 -2.56 -6.10 -2.55
CA LEU A 49 -3.44 -4.98 -2.84
C LEU A 49 -4.72 -5.19 -2.03
N ASN A 50 -4.98 -4.28 -1.10
CA ASN A 50 -6.08 -4.38 -0.17
C ASN A 50 -7.09 -3.28 -0.47
N GLU A 51 -7.30 -2.34 0.45
CA GLU A 51 -8.22 -1.23 0.24
C GLU A 51 -7.81 -0.37 -0.97
N LEU A 52 -8.80 0.14 -1.72
CA LEU A 52 -8.65 0.90 -2.95
C LEU A 52 -9.40 2.23 -2.84
N GLU A 53 -8.85 3.29 -3.44
CA GLU A 53 -9.57 4.54 -3.69
C GLU A 53 -9.21 5.13 -5.06
N TYR A 54 -10.18 5.70 -5.77
CA TYR A 54 -9.94 6.39 -7.05
C TYR A 54 -9.72 7.88 -6.83
N ILE A 55 -8.51 8.36 -7.11
CA ILE A 55 -8.09 9.74 -6.83
C ILE A 55 -7.52 10.37 -8.10
N ASN A 56 -8.26 11.33 -8.67
CA ASN A 56 -7.83 12.15 -9.82
C ASN A 56 -7.22 11.36 -11.00
N GLY A 57 -7.83 10.25 -11.40
CA GLY A 57 -7.33 9.44 -12.52
C GLY A 57 -6.45 8.25 -12.14
N GLU A 58 -6.18 8.07 -10.85
CA GLU A 58 -5.32 7.01 -10.33
C GLU A 58 -6.08 6.10 -9.38
N ILE A 59 -5.67 4.84 -9.29
CA ILE A 59 -6.09 3.94 -8.21
C ILE A 59 -5.01 3.93 -7.15
N TRP A 60 -5.38 4.33 -5.94
CA TRP A 60 -4.53 4.22 -4.77
C TRP A 60 -4.89 2.94 -4.05
N ALA A 61 -3.89 2.15 -3.67
CA ALA A 61 -4.12 0.89 -2.98
C ALA A 61 -3.25 0.78 -1.74
N ASN A 62 -3.83 0.43 -0.59
CA ASN A 62 -3.04 -0.05 0.55
C ASN A 62 -2.36 -1.36 0.17
N VAL A 63 -1.10 -1.52 0.57
CA VAL A 63 -0.35 -2.78 0.41
C VAL A 63 -0.21 -3.46 1.77
N LEU A 64 -1.04 -4.45 2.07
CA LEU A 64 -1.06 -5.11 3.37
C LEU A 64 0.19 -6.02 3.55
N PRO A 65 0.80 -6.13 4.75
CA PRO A 65 0.56 -5.38 5.98
C PRO A 65 1.47 -4.15 6.12
N THR A 66 1.95 -3.57 5.02
CA THR A 66 2.89 -2.45 5.03
C THR A 66 2.20 -1.12 5.34
N ASP A 67 2.99 -0.12 5.71
CA ASP A 67 2.54 1.28 5.85
C ASP A 67 2.70 2.07 4.55
N CYS A 68 2.59 1.39 3.40
CA CYS A 68 2.69 1.98 2.08
C CYS A 68 1.34 1.99 1.33
N ILE A 69 1.15 3.03 0.53
CA ILE A 69 0.11 3.10 -0.51
C ILE A 69 0.80 3.16 -1.87
N VAL A 70 0.37 2.29 -2.79
CA VAL A 70 0.82 2.32 -4.19
C VAL A 70 -0.17 3.14 -5.02
N ARG A 71 0.35 4.01 -5.90
CA ARG A 71 -0.44 4.76 -6.88
C ARG A 71 -0.34 4.03 -8.22
N ILE A 72 -1.46 3.63 -8.79
CA ILE A 72 -1.55 2.75 -9.95
C ILE A 72 -2.33 3.45 -11.06
N SER A 73 -1.83 3.37 -12.29
CA SER A 73 -2.57 3.75 -13.48
C SER A 73 -3.69 2.73 -13.75
N PRO A 74 -4.97 3.15 -13.80
CA PRO A 74 -6.08 2.24 -14.10
C PRO A 74 -6.06 1.74 -15.55
N ASN A 75 -5.27 2.35 -16.43
CA ASN A 75 -5.24 2.02 -17.86
C ASN A 75 -4.37 0.80 -18.18
N ASP A 76 -3.25 0.63 -17.47
CA ASP A 76 -2.23 -0.37 -17.79
C ASP A 76 -1.61 -1.06 -16.56
N GLY A 77 -1.97 -0.65 -15.35
CA GLY A 77 -1.46 -1.24 -14.11
C GLY A 77 -0.06 -0.78 -13.73
N SER A 78 0.48 0.22 -14.43
CA SER A 78 1.78 0.80 -14.11
C SER A 78 1.74 1.50 -12.75
N VAL A 79 2.81 1.34 -11.97
CA VAL A 79 3.00 2.05 -10.70
C VAL A 79 3.47 3.47 -11.00
N LEU A 80 2.64 4.45 -10.65
CA LEU A 80 2.88 5.88 -10.82
C LEU A 80 3.68 6.48 -9.66
N GLY A 81 3.66 5.83 -8.50
CA GLY A 81 4.43 6.24 -7.33
C GLY A 81 4.04 5.50 -6.07
N TRP A 82 4.77 5.81 -5.00
CA TRP A 82 4.56 5.26 -3.67
C TRP A 82 4.36 6.38 -2.67
N ILE A 83 3.49 6.14 -1.69
CA ILE A 83 3.26 7.02 -0.54
C ILE A 83 3.65 6.22 0.70
N LEU A 84 4.51 6.81 1.50
CA LEU A 84 5.10 6.22 2.70
C LEU A 84 4.45 6.89 3.93
N LEU A 85 3.78 6.11 4.78
CA LEU A 85 2.97 6.60 5.91
C LEU A 85 3.38 5.97 7.26
N GLN A 86 4.60 5.43 7.37
CA GLN A 86 5.12 4.77 8.57
C GLN A 86 4.93 5.64 9.82
N ASN A 87 5.18 6.94 9.68
CA ASN A 87 5.11 7.91 10.77
C ASN A 87 3.73 7.96 11.46
N LEU A 88 2.63 7.74 10.72
CA LEU A 88 1.28 7.79 11.31
C LEU A 88 1.03 6.60 12.26
N ARG A 89 1.53 5.44 11.87
CA ARG A 89 1.39 4.21 12.66
C ARG A 89 2.39 4.16 13.81
N GLU A 90 3.63 4.58 13.56
CA GLU A 90 4.68 4.74 14.57
C GLU A 90 4.21 5.64 15.72
N GLU A 91 3.62 6.81 15.43
CA GLU A 91 3.06 7.70 16.45
C GLU A 91 2.04 7.00 17.36
N LEU A 92 1.13 6.21 16.77
CA LEU A 92 0.10 5.49 17.52
C LEU A 92 0.69 4.33 18.34
N MET A 93 1.71 3.64 17.83
CA MET A 93 2.40 2.57 18.55
C MET A 93 3.20 3.11 19.73
N GLU A 94 3.96 4.19 19.54
CA GLU A 94 4.73 4.86 20.60
C GLU A 94 3.82 5.40 21.71
N ALA A 95 2.62 5.87 21.35
CA ALA A 95 1.61 6.30 22.30
C ALA A 95 0.89 5.13 23.03
N GLY A 96 1.22 3.87 22.73
CA GLY A 96 0.57 2.68 23.31
C GLY A 96 -0.90 2.53 22.91
N MET A 97 -1.32 3.17 21.82
CA MET A 97 -2.72 3.21 21.39
C MET A 97 -3.11 2.03 20.50
N ILE A 98 -2.13 1.43 19.82
CA ILE A 98 -2.33 0.29 18.92
C ILE A 98 -1.19 -0.72 19.08
N SER A 99 -1.36 -1.90 18.48
CA SER A 99 -0.40 -3.00 18.44
C SER A 99 0.10 -3.31 17.02
N ASP A 100 1.06 -4.23 16.91
CA ASP A 100 1.64 -4.66 15.63
C ASP A 100 0.62 -5.26 14.63
N ASN A 101 -0.56 -5.69 15.09
CA ASN A 101 -1.62 -6.22 14.22
C ASN A 101 -2.57 -5.13 13.68
N ASN A 102 -2.44 -3.89 14.17
CA ASN A 102 -3.26 -2.76 13.77
C ASN A 102 -2.63 -2.02 12.58
N VAL A 103 -2.82 -2.60 11.41
CA VAL A 103 -2.24 -2.15 10.13
C VAL A 103 -2.96 -0.94 9.52
N LEU A 104 -2.23 -0.15 8.75
CA LEU A 104 -2.79 0.86 7.84
C LEU A 104 -3.77 0.19 6.85
N ASN A 105 -4.99 0.71 6.76
CA ASN A 105 -6.02 0.23 5.84
C ASN A 105 -7.21 1.19 5.82
N GLY A 106 -7.54 1.75 4.66
CA GLY A 106 -8.63 2.70 4.47
C GLY A 106 -8.11 4.02 3.92
N ILE A 107 -8.61 4.39 2.74
CA ILE A 107 -8.28 5.60 2.00
C ILE A 107 -9.60 6.21 1.54
N ALA A 108 -9.77 7.52 1.71
CA ALA A 108 -10.95 8.20 1.20
C ALA A 108 -10.57 9.53 0.56
N TRP A 109 -11.27 9.87 -0.52
CA TRP A 109 -11.04 11.09 -1.28
C TRP A 109 -12.26 11.98 -1.33
N ASP A 110 -12.10 13.20 -0.83
CA ASP A 110 -13.03 14.30 -1.08
C ASP A 110 -12.61 15.06 -2.33
N GLY A 111 -13.25 14.73 -3.46
CA GLY A 111 -12.97 15.35 -4.74
C GLY A 111 -13.35 16.82 -4.86
N GLU A 112 -14.26 17.32 -4.03
CA GLU A 112 -14.72 18.71 -4.04
C GLU A 112 -13.70 19.61 -3.33
N GLN A 113 -13.32 19.25 -2.10
CA GLN A 113 -12.38 20.05 -1.29
C GLN A 113 -10.93 19.62 -1.45
N LYS A 114 -10.67 18.59 -2.25
CA LYS A 114 -9.35 18.02 -2.53
C LYS A 114 -8.65 17.51 -1.27
N ARG A 115 -9.36 16.76 -0.43
CA ARG A 115 -8.85 16.23 0.86
C ARG A 115 -8.70 14.72 0.79
N ILE A 116 -7.58 14.21 1.28
CA ILE A 116 -7.28 12.77 1.38
C ILE A 116 -7.36 12.39 2.84
N PHE A 117 -8.10 11.32 3.13
CA PHE A 117 -8.18 10.76 4.47
C PHE A 117 -7.61 9.35 4.51
N VAL A 118 -6.90 9.01 5.58
CA VAL A 118 -6.37 7.67 5.83
C VAL A 118 -6.59 7.24 7.27
N THR A 119 -6.74 5.94 7.47
CA THR A 119 -6.87 5.32 8.80
C THR A 119 -6.32 3.89 8.77
N GLY A 120 -6.58 3.11 9.82
CA GLY A 120 -6.16 1.72 9.91
C GLY A 120 -7.10 0.86 10.74
N LYS A 121 -6.84 -0.45 10.70
CA LYS A 121 -7.66 -1.44 11.42
C LYS A 121 -7.54 -1.21 12.92
N LEU A 122 -8.64 -0.79 13.54
CA LEU A 122 -8.75 -0.42 14.97
C LEU A 122 -7.85 0.77 15.37
N TRP A 123 -7.53 1.67 14.44
CA TRP A 123 -6.88 2.92 14.80
C TRP A 123 -7.88 3.83 15.53
N PRO A 124 -7.46 4.53 16.60
CA PRO A 124 -8.32 5.49 17.30
C PRO A 124 -8.40 6.85 16.60
N LYS A 125 -7.68 7.02 15.47
CA LYS A 125 -7.60 8.27 14.72
C LYS A 125 -7.87 8.04 13.22
N LEU A 126 -8.42 9.08 12.60
CA LEU A 126 -8.49 9.26 11.15
C LEU A 126 -7.72 10.54 10.82
N TYR A 127 -6.84 10.47 9.83
CA TYR A 127 -5.95 11.57 9.45
C TYR A 127 -6.39 12.16 8.11
N GLU A 128 -6.55 13.48 8.05
CA GLU A 128 -6.46 14.20 6.78
C GLU A 128 -4.97 14.38 6.44
N ILE A 129 -4.55 14.01 5.24
CA ILE A 129 -3.14 14.08 4.82
C ILE A 129 -2.96 14.93 3.57
N LYS A 130 -1.74 15.46 3.41
CA LYS A 130 -1.25 16.06 2.16
C LYS A 130 -0.01 15.33 1.70
N VAL A 131 -0.04 14.83 0.48
CA VAL A 131 1.11 14.14 -0.13
C VAL A 131 2.02 15.17 -0.79
N SER A 132 3.32 15.10 -0.50
CA SER A 132 4.34 15.95 -1.11
C SER A 132 5.47 15.08 -1.65
N PRO A 133 6.06 15.42 -2.80
CA PRO A 133 7.23 14.70 -3.32
C PRO A 133 8.39 14.75 -2.33
N ILE A 134 9.06 13.60 -2.14
CA ILE A 134 10.30 13.55 -1.38
C ILE A 134 11.37 14.30 -2.17
N LYS A 135 11.97 15.33 -1.55
CA LYS A 135 13.00 16.18 -2.18
C LYS A 135 14.42 15.65 -2.04
N LYS A 136 14.63 14.68 -1.15
CA LYS A 136 15.94 14.08 -0.90
C LYS A 136 16.07 12.78 -1.71
N PRO A 137 17.30 12.39 -2.08
CA PRO A 137 17.54 11.06 -2.64
C PRO A 137 17.00 9.99 -1.70
N ILE A 138 16.30 9.03 -2.29
CA ILE A 138 15.82 7.84 -1.62
C ILE A 138 16.86 6.74 -1.88
N GLU A 139 17.25 6.01 -0.84
CA GLU A 139 18.20 4.90 -0.96
C GLU A 139 17.68 3.85 -1.95
N GLU A 140 18.57 3.31 -2.78
CA GLU A 140 18.21 2.26 -3.73
C GLU A 140 17.69 1.02 -2.99
N GLY A 141 16.55 0.47 -3.43
CA GLY A 141 15.96 -0.71 -2.83
C GLY A 141 15.05 -0.46 -1.62
N ILE A 142 14.94 0.77 -1.10
CA ILE A 142 14.14 1.02 0.11
C ILE A 142 12.64 0.81 -0.10
N ILE A 143 12.12 1.05 -1.31
CA ILE A 143 10.70 0.83 -1.62
C ILE A 143 10.41 -0.67 -1.63
N GLU A 144 11.31 -1.44 -2.23
CA GLU A 144 11.25 -2.89 -2.25
C GLU A 144 11.28 -3.44 -0.81
N GLN A 145 12.14 -2.89 0.06
CA GLN A 145 12.21 -3.26 1.47
C GLN A 145 10.95 -2.88 2.27
N LEU A 146 10.42 -1.67 2.10
CA LEU A 146 9.33 -1.14 2.93
C LEU A 146 7.96 -1.60 2.45
N CYS A 147 7.77 -1.71 1.14
CA CYS A 147 6.45 -1.79 0.54
C CYS A 147 6.19 -3.12 -0.19
N LEU A 148 7.22 -3.88 -0.58
CA LEU A 148 7.03 -5.18 -1.22
C LEU A 148 7.18 -6.31 -0.21
N HIS A 149 6.07 -6.60 0.49
CA HIS A 149 6.03 -7.68 1.47
C HIS A 149 6.36 -9.04 0.82
N GLY A 150 7.26 -9.82 1.43
CA GLY A 150 7.64 -11.16 0.96
C GLY A 150 8.89 -11.20 0.07
N LEU A 151 9.42 -10.05 -0.38
CA LEU A 151 10.79 -9.97 -0.87
C LEU A 151 11.72 -9.93 0.35
N THR A 152 12.07 -11.09 0.89
CA THR A 152 12.98 -11.15 2.05
C THR A 152 14.30 -10.46 1.72
N GLN A 153 14.70 -9.51 2.58
CA GLN A 153 16.10 -9.20 2.84
C GLN A 153 16.89 -10.52 2.94
N PRO A 154 18.06 -10.67 2.30
CA PRO A 154 18.90 -11.83 2.55
C PRO A 154 19.13 -11.94 4.06
N LYS A 155 18.78 -13.09 4.64
CA LYS A 155 19.08 -13.43 6.03
C LYS A 155 20.59 -13.60 6.20
N GLU A 156 21.34 -12.51 6.24
CA GLU A 156 22.67 -12.50 6.84
C GLU A 156 22.66 -11.58 8.04
N LYS A 157 22.12 -12.08 9.17
CA LYS A 157 22.68 -11.66 10.45
C LYS A 157 24.08 -12.26 10.53
N VAL A 158 25.09 -11.51 10.11
CA VAL A 158 26.47 -11.79 10.50
C VAL A 158 26.56 -11.63 12.01
N VAL A 159 26.39 -12.74 12.73
CA VAL A 159 26.70 -12.79 14.16
C VAL A 159 28.21 -12.91 14.27
N ASN A 160 28.89 -11.77 14.47
CA ASN A 160 30.27 -11.80 14.92
C ASN A 160 30.32 -12.32 16.36
N LEU A 161 30.50 -13.62 16.52
CA LEU A 161 30.98 -14.21 17.77
C LEU A 161 32.46 -13.83 17.92
N GLY A 162 32.69 -12.65 18.51
CA GLY A 162 33.99 -12.29 19.03
C GLY A 162 34.45 -13.33 20.04
N ARG A 163 35.39 -14.20 19.64
CA ARG A 163 36.12 -15.07 20.55
C ARG A 163 36.81 -14.18 21.59
N LYS A 164 36.30 -14.17 22.82
CA LYS A 164 37.14 -13.83 23.99
C LYS A 164 38.14 -14.97 24.16
N LEU A 165 39.36 -14.78 23.66
CA LEU A 165 40.52 -15.51 24.12
C LEU A 165 40.67 -15.21 25.62
N ARG A 166 40.57 -16.26 26.43
CA ARG A 166 41.02 -16.23 27.82
C ARG A 166 42.55 -16.27 27.81
N ALA A 167 43.16 -15.36 28.54
CA ALA A 167 44.47 -15.54 29.15
C ALA A 167 44.23 -15.71 30.66
#